data_AF-A0A6J0SRP9-F1
#
_entry.id   AF-A0A6J0SRP9-F1
#
_cell.length_a   1.000
_cell.length_b   1.000
_cell.length_c   1.000
_cell.angle_alpha   90.00
_cell.angle_beta   90.00
_cell.angle_gamma   90.00
#
_symmetry.space_group_name_H-M   'P 1'
#
loop_
_entity.id
_entity.type
_entity.pdbx_description
1 polymer ?
#
loop_
_entity_poly.entity_id
_entity_poly.type
_entity_poly.pdbx_seq_one_letter_code
_entity_poly.pdbx_strand_id
1 'polypeptide(L)'
;MDKLQEIATQVYAKLDLLFKGHTYKSGLLPEILQSIFEEQVKMLRNGIIESKVKCERHCGINEYEAISCETCNKTKPICFGYNCESSEKWEEALKGLYKHINNLRTQPDKWERGLKQLPGFSHCASKSPENLNFTNIRRTLYKNWLNIMALKELEGEMKALQLLAPSC
;
A
#
# COMPACT_ATOMS: atom_id res chain seq x y z
N MET A 1 -6.74 5.11 11.93
CA MET A 1 -6.29 5.77 13.18
C MET A 1 -5.89 4.74 14.22
N ASP A 2 -6.73 3.72 14.44
CA ASP A 2 -6.57 2.72 15.49
C ASP A 2 -5.21 2.02 15.50
N LYS A 3 -4.66 1.68 14.32
CA LYS A 3 -3.35 1.01 14.24
C LYS A 3 -2.19 1.90 14.69
N LEU A 4 -2.21 3.19 14.37
CA LEU A 4 -1.17 4.13 14.80
C LEU A 4 -1.26 4.38 16.32
N GLN A 5 -2.47 4.47 16.86
CA GLN A 5 -2.69 4.57 18.29
C GLN A 5 -2.20 3.32 19.03
N GLU A 6 -2.50 2.13 18.51
CA GLU A 6 -2.03 0.85 19.04
C GLU A 6 -0.49 0.80 19.10
N ILE A 7 0.18 1.16 18.00
CA ILE A 7 1.65 1.22 17.92
C ILE A 7 2.19 2.23 18.94
N ALA A 8 1.61 3.44 19.01
CA ALA A 8 2.05 4.46 19.95
C ALA A 8 1.93 3.99 21.40
N THR A 9 0.80 3.40 21.78
CA THR A 9 0.59 2.85 23.13
C THR A 9 1.63 1.78 23.47
N GLN A 10 1.96 0.87 22.54
CA GLN A 10 2.97 -0.16 22.77
C GLN A 10 4.38 0.44 22.93
N VAL A 11 4.74 1.44 22.12
CA VAL A 11 6.04 2.12 22.23
C VAL A 11 6.15 2.90 23.54
N TYR A 12 5.13 3.68 23.89
CA TYR A 12 5.12 4.44 25.14
C TYR A 12 5.21 3.53 26.37
N ALA A 13 4.51 2.40 26.38
CA ALA A 13 4.62 1.44 27.48
C ALA A 13 6.06 0.93 27.68
N LYS A 14 6.81 0.70 26.59
CA LYS A 14 8.23 0.28 26.67
C LYS A 14 9.14 1.40 27.15
N LEU A 15 8.91 2.63 26.68
CA LEU A 15 9.64 3.81 27.13
C LEU A 15 9.37 4.09 28.62
N ASP A 16 8.13 3.97 29.08
CA ASP A 16 7.77 4.14 30.49
C ASP A 16 8.48 3.12 31.38
N LEU A 17 8.57 1.86 30.92
CA LEU A 17 9.35 0.83 31.63
C LEU A 17 10.84 1.16 31.67
N LEU A 18 11.39 1.68 30.58
CA LEU A 18 12.78 2.12 30.50
C LEU A 18 13.06 3.31 31.44
N PHE A 19 12.14 4.26 31.56
CA PHE A 19 12.36 5.48 32.36
C PHE A 19 11.90 5.38 33.82
N LYS A 20 11.43 4.22 34.29
CA LYS A 20 10.90 3.99 35.66
C LYS A 20 11.94 4.00 36.80
N GLY A 21 13.01 4.79 36.67
CA GLY A 21 13.98 5.03 37.75
C GLY A 21 15.19 4.11 37.75
N HIS A 22 15.50 3.46 36.62
CA HIS A 22 16.68 2.62 36.47
C HIS A 22 17.95 3.44 36.21
N THR A 23 19.04 3.12 36.91
CA THR A 23 20.39 3.55 36.54
C THR A 23 20.97 2.58 35.52
N TYR A 24 21.23 3.08 34.31
CA TYR A 24 21.79 2.28 33.22
C TYR A 24 23.32 2.35 33.21
N LYS A 25 23.97 1.22 32.95
CA LYS A 25 25.38 1.21 32.57
C LYS A 25 25.57 2.00 31.26
N SER A 26 26.72 2.65 31.10
CA SER A 26 27.06 3.34 29.86
C SER A 26 26.95 2.40 28.66
N GLY A 27 26.36 2.87 27.56
CA GLY A 27 26.10 2.08 26.34
C GLY A 27 24.80 1.28 26.35
N LEU A 28 24.34 0.78 27.50
CA LEU A 28 23.15 -0.08 27.59
C LEU A 28 21.85 0.67 27.28
N LEU A 29 21.70 1.91 27.74
CA LEU A 29 20.52 2.72 27.46
C LEU A 29 20.35 3.02 25.95
N PRO A 30 21.39 3.48 25.23
CA PRO A 30 21.35 3.59 23.77
C PRO A 30 20.96 2.29 23.05
N GLU A 31 21.48 1.13 23.47
CA GLU A 31 21.14 -0.16 22.85
C GLU A 31 19.66 -0.52 23.01
N ILE A 32 19.09 -0.32 24.22
CA ILE A 32 17.67 -0.60 24.47
C ILE A 32 16.79 0.37 23.67
N LEU A 33 17.13 1.66 23.64
CA LEU A 33 16.40 2.65 22.82
C LEU A 33 16.42 2.29 21.33
N GLN A 34 17.57 1.87 20.81
CA GLN A 34 17.71 1.42 19.43
C GLN A 34 16.79 0.23 19.14
N SER A 35 16.75 -0.75 20.04
CA SER A 35 15.88 -1.92 19.91
C SER A 35 14.38 -1.54 19.90
N ILE A 36 13.95 -0.64 20.79
CA ILE A 36 12.57 -0.12 20.81
C ILE A 36 12.23 0.59 19.49
N PHE A 37 13.15 1.41 18.97
CA PHE A 37 12.96 2.13 17.72
C PHE A 37 12.87 1.19 16.51
N GLU A 38 13.74 0.19 16.42
CA GLU A 38 13.68 -0.81 15.35
C GLU A 38 12.37 -1.59 15.34
N GLU A 39 11.85 -1.92 16.52
CA GLU A 39 10.56 -2.57 16.65
C GLU A 39 9.41 -1.65 16.24
N GLN A 40 9.42 -0.39 16.66
CA GLN A 40 8.47 0.61 16.19
C GLN A 40 8.45 0.70 14.65
N VAL A 41 9.62 0.74 14.01
CA VAL A 41 9.75 0.77 12.54
C VAL A 41 9.13 -0.48 11.92
N LYS A 42 9.36 -1.67 12.48
CA LYS A 42 8.76 -2.93 12.00
C LYS A 42 7.23 -2.89 12.11
N MET A 43 6.69 -2.44 13.25
CA MET A 43 5.25 -2.34 13.46
C MET A 43 4.59 -1.37 12.48
N LEU A 44 5.20 -0.20 12.25
CA LEU A 44 4.73 0.78 11.27
C LEU A 44 4.73 0.20 9.85
N ARG A 45 5.82 -0.46 9.45
CA ARG A 45 5.92 -1.13 8.14
C ARG A 45 4.81 -2.16 7.96
N ASN A 46 4.58 -3.02 8.96
CA ASN A 46 3.53 -4.03 8.92
C ASN A 46 2.14 -3.37 8.80
N GLY A 47 1.85 -2.33 9.59
CA GLY A 47 0.58 -1.60 9.50
C GLY A 47 0.33 -0.94 8.13
N ILE A 48 1.39 -0.43 7.48
CA ILE A 48 1.31 0.11 6.12
C ILE A 48 1.00 -1.01 5.11
N ILE A 49 1.70 -2.14 5.20
CA ILE A 49 1.49 -3.30 4.33
C ILE A 49 0.06 -3.84 4.49
N GLU A 50 -0.40 -4.05 5.72
CA GLU A 50 -1.75 -4.52 6.03
C GLU A 50 -2.82 -3.59 5.45
N SER A 51 -2.66 -2.28 5.63
CA SER A 51 -3.61 -1.28 5.10
C SER A 51 -3.68 -1.34 3.56
N LYS A 52 -2.53 -1.46 2.91
CA LYS A 52 -2.43 -1.59 1.45
C LYS A 52 -3.07 -2.89 0.95
N VAL A 53 -2.72 -4.03 1.57
CA VAL A 53 -3.29 -5.34 1.23
C VAL A 53 -4.80 -5.35 1.43
N LYS A 54 -5.30 -4.76 2.54
CA LYS A 54 -6.74 -4.64 2.79
C LYS A 54 -7.43 -3.83 1.70
N CYS A 55 -6.81 -2.75 1.23
CA CYS A 55 -7.35 -1.98 0.11
C CYS A 55 -7.38 -2.83 -1.18
N GLU A 56 -6.27 -3.51 -1.50
CA GLU A 56 -6.13 -4.38 -2.69
C GLU A 56 -7.05 -5.61 -2.71
N ARG A 57 -7.62 -5.99 -1.54
CA ARG A 57 -8.65 -7.04 -1.44
C ARG A 57 -10.03 -6.63 -1.95
N HIS A 58 -10.24 -5.39 -2.38
CA HIS A 58 -11.47 -4.98 -3.05
C HIS A 58 -11.40 -5.28 -4.56
N CYS A 59 -12.52 -5.12 -5.27
CA CYS A 59 -12.51 -5.10 -6.73
C CYS A 59 -12.46 -3.65 -7.20
N GLY A 60 -11.48 -3.30 -8.04
CA GLY A 60 -11.40 -1.98 -8.65
C GLY A 60 -10.79 -0.89 -7.77
N ILE A 61 -11.02 0.36 -8.16
CA ILE A 61 -10.50 1.54 -7.47
C ILE A 61 -11.18 1.69 -6.12
N ASN A 62 -10.38 1.81 -5.07
CA ASN A 62 -10.85 2.10 -3.72
C ASN A 62 -9.96 3.13 -3.05
N GLU A 63 -10.49 3.82 -2.05
CA GLU A 63 -9.78 4.74 -1.18
C GLU A 63 -9.74 4.19 0.25
N TYR A 64 -8.67 4.49 0.97
CA TYR A 64 -8.58 4.17 2.39
C TYR A 64 -8.05 5.35 3.18
N GLU A 65 -8.47 5.46 4.43
CA GLU A 65 -7.96 6.51 5.31
C GLU A 65 -6.52 6.19 5.73
N ALA A 66 -5.64 7.16 5.55
CA ALA A 66 -4.25 7.07 5.99
C ALA A 66 -3.79 8.38 6.64
N ILE A 67 -2.60 8.35 7.22
CA ILE A 67 -1.88 9.55 7.66
C ILE A 67 -0.58 9.63 6.87
N SER A 68 -0.27 10.81 6.35
CA SER A 68 1.02 11.06 5.70
C SER A 68 2.15 11.01 6.73
N CYS A 69 3.17 10.18 6.51
CA CYS A 69 4.36 10.15 7.36
C CYS A 69 5.19 11.45 7.27
N GLU A 70 5.02 12.23 6.20
CA GLU A 70 5.77 13.48 5.97
C GLU A 70 5.09 14.69 6.60
N THR A 71 3.75 14.74 6.55
CA THR A 71 2.97 15.92 6.94
C THR A 71 2.07 15.70 8.14
N CYS A 72 1.94 14.46 8.63
CA CYS A 72 1.04 14.05 9.70
C CYS A 72 -0.46 14.36 9.44
N ASN A 73 -0.82 14.77 8.22
CA ASN A 73 -2.20 15.05 7.84
C ASN A 73 -2.93 13.77 7.45
N LYS A 74 -4.25 13.74 7.69
CA LYS A 74 -5.14 12.70 7.15
C LYS A 74 -5.14 12.78 5.63
N THR A 75 -5.00 11.62 4.99
CA THR A 75 -5.00 11.47 3.54
C THR A 75 -5.95 10.34 3.13
N LYS A 76 -6.32 10.34 1.84
CA LYS A 76 -7.12 9.28 1.21
C LYS A 76 -6.37 8.72 0.00
N PRO A 77 -5.28 7.98 0.22
CA PRO A 77 -4.62 7.26 -0.86
C PRO A 77 -5.57 6.31 -1.57
N ILE A 78 -5.34 6.15 -2.87
CA ILE A 78 -6.09 5.27 -3.74
C ILE A 78 -5.33 3.96 -3.93
N CYS A 79 -6.06 2.85 -4.05
CA CYS A 79 -5.54 1.58 -4.51
C CYS A 79 -6.41 1.02 -5.64
N PHE A 80 -5.90 -0.01 -6.31
CA PHE A 80 -6.64 -0.83 -7.27
C PHE A 80 -6.60 -2.28 -6.80
N GLY A 81 -7.75 -2.84 -6.50
CA GLY A 81 -7.85 -4.22 -6.04
C GLY A 81 -8.22 -5.19 -7.16
N TYR A 82 -7.64 -6.38 -7.09
CA TYR A 82 -7.79 -7.44 -8.09
C TYR A 82 -8.85 -8.48 -7.68
N ASN A 83 -9.54 -8.28 -6.57
CA ASN A 83 -10.49 -9.26 -6.03
C ASN A 83 -11.86 -9.15 -6.71
N CYS A 84 -11.90 -9.28 -8.03
CA CYS A 84 -13.13 -9.24 -8.82
C CYS A 84 -13.64 -10.67 -9.05
N GLU A 85 -14.80 -10.98 -8.48
CA GLU A 85 -15.39 -12.33 -8.48
C GLU A 85 -15.94 -12.78 -9.84
N SER A 86 -16.12 -11.85 -10.79
CA SER A 86 -16.55 -12.17 -12.16
C SER A 86 -15.80 -11.33 -13.18
N SER A 87 -15.80 -11.78 -14.43
CA SER A 87 -15.26 -11.02 -15.56
C SER A 87 -16.00 -9.70 -15.77
N GLU A 88 -17.31 -9.63 -15.49
CA GLU A 88 -18.05 -8.36 -15.59
C GLU A 88 -17.57 -7.35 -14.55
N LYS A 89 -17.44 -7.78 -13.28
CA LYS A 89 -16.89 -6.93 -12.20
C LYS A 89 -15.46 -6.48 -12.53
N TRP A 90 -14.65 -7.37 -13.10
CA TRP A 90 -13.29 -7.03 -13.52
C TRP A 90 -13.26 -5.98 -14.64
N GLU A 91 -14.13 -6.09 -15.64
CA GLU A 91 -14.23 -5.10 -16.73
C GLU A 91 -14.74 -3.75 -16.22
N GLU A 92 -15.66 -3.74 -15.25
CA GLU A 92 -16.08 -2.52 -14.56
C GLU A 92 -14.93 -1.87 -13.77
N ALA A 93 -14.17 -2.67 -13.02
CA ALA A 93 -12.99 -2.23 -12.31
C ALA A 93 -11.96 -1.58 -13.25
N LEU A 94 -11.69 -2.19 -14.41
CA LEU A 94 -10.79 -1.62 -15.42
C LEU A 94 -11.30 -0.28 -15.98
N LYS A 95 -12.61 -0.14 -16.23
CA LYS A 95 -13.20 1.14 -16.62
C LYS A 95 -12.99 2.21 -15.55
N GLY A 96 -13.18 1.85 -14.28
CA GLY A 96 -12.91 2.74 -13.14
C GLY A 96 -11.45 3.19 -13.07
N LEU A 97 -10.52 2.25 -13.23
CA LEU A 97 -9.07 2.53 -13.29
C LEU A 97 -8.73 3.50 -14.42
N TYR A 98 -9.22 3.27 -15.63
CA TYR A 98 -8.95 4.15 -16.76
C TYR A 98 -9.57 5.52 -16.60
N LYS A 99 -10.78 5.61 -16.02
CA LYS A 99 -11.37 6.91 -15.65
C LYS A 99 -10.49 7.65 -14.64
N HIS A 100 -9.98 6.95 -13.62
CA HIS A 100 -9.07 7.54 -12.64
C HIS A 100 -7.77 8.03 -13.28
N ILE A 101 -7.11 7.20 -14.09
CA ILE A 101 -5.88 7.58 -14.82
C ILE A 101 -6.16 8.78 -15.75
N ASN A 102 -7.29 8.81 -16.45
CA ASN A 102 -7.68 9.95 -17.28
C ASN A 102 -7.88 11.24 -16.48
N ASN A 103 -8.45 11.15 -15.27
CA ASN A 103 -8.57 12.30 -14.37
C ASN A 103 -7.22 12.78 -13.84
N LEU A 104 -6.23 11.88 -13.69
CA LEU A 104 -4.85 12.30 -13.35
C LEU A 104 -4.21 13.09 -14.48
N ARG A 105 -4.60 12.88 -15.75
CA ARG A 105 -4.09 13.67 -16.90
C ARG A 105 -4.42 15.15 -16.76
N THR A 106 -5.51 15.50 -16.09
CA THR A 106 -5.89 16.90 -15.85
C THR A 106 -5.19 17.50 -14.63
N GLN A 107 -4.32 16.73 -13.95
CA GLN A 107 -3.55 17.13 -12.75
C GLN A 107 -2.06 16.73 -12.90
N PRO A 108 -1.30 17.38 -13.80
CA PRO A 108 0.06 16.96 -14.17
C PRO A 108 1.05 16.98 -12.99
N ASP A 109 0.86 17.87 -12.01
CA ASP A 109 1.63 17.96 -10.77
C ASP A 109 1.43 16.76 -9.82
N LYS A 110 0.39 15.97 -10.06
CA LYS A 110 0.04 14.77 -9.30
C LYS A 110 0.18 13.49 -10.12
N TRP A 111 0.46 13.58 -11.42
CA TRP A 111 0.51 12.42 -12.32
C TRP A 111 1.43 11.31 -11.80
N GLU A 112 2.72 11.62 -11.62
CA GLU A 112 3.72 10.61 -11.24
C GLU A 112 3.41 10.00 -9.86
N ARG A 113 3.04 10.84 -8.89
CA ARG A 113 2.69 10.39 -7.53
C ARG A 113 1.41 9.57 -7.51
N GLY A 114 0.38 9.99 -8.24
CA GLY A 114 -0.90 9.29 -8.34
C GLY A 114 -0.75 7.94 -9.04
N LEU A 115 0.05 7.87 -10.11
CA LEU A 115 0.31 6.63 -10.82
C LEU A 115 1.07 5.63 -9.92
N LYS A 116 2.09 6.08 -9.18
CA LYS A 116 2.85 5.22 -8.25
C LYS A 116 2.03 4.68 -7.08
N GLN A 117 0.91 5.33 -6.72
CA GLN A 117 -0.01 4.84 -5.70
C GLN A 117 -0.84 3.66 -6.18
N LEU A 118 -1.00 3.49 -7.50
CA LEU A 118 -1.77 2.38 -8.06
C LEU A 118 -0.94 1.08 -8.02
N PRO A 119 -1.48 -0.01 -7.43
CA PRO A 119 -0.87 -1.32 -7.43
C PRO A 119 -0.51 -1.80 -8.85
N GLY A 120 0.72 -2.28 -9.01
CA GLY A 120 1.30 -2.62 -10.32
C GLY A 120 2.03 -1.45 -11.00
N PHE A 121 1.67 -0.20 -10.73
CA PHE A 121 2.29 0.97 -11.33
C PHE A 121 3.37 1.62 -10.44
N SER A 122 3.73 1.00 -9.31
CA SER A 122 4.73 1.50 -8.36
C SER A 122 6.11 1.75 -8.98
N HIS A 123 6.42 1.07 -10.08
CA HIS A 123 7.68 1.20 -10.82
C HIS A 123 7.55 2.05 -12.08
N CYS A 124 6.35 2.56 -12.40
CA CYS A 124 6.18 3.44 -13.56
C CYS A 124 6.91 4.76 -13.32
N ALA A 125 7.84 5.08 -14.22
CA ALA A 125 8.54 6.36 -14.27
C ALA A 125 7.98 7.30 -15.34
N SER A 126 6.84 6.93 -15.95
CA SER A 126 6.20 7.72 -16.99
C SER A 126 5.90 9.14 -16.48
N LYS A 127 6.53 10.12 -17.13
CA LYS A 127 6.32 11.55 -16.88
C LYS A 127 5.12 12.12 -17.65
N SER A 128 4.51 11.34 -18.54
CA SER A 128 3.42 11.80 -19.42
C SER A 128 2.40 10.70 -19.68
N PRO A 129 1.09 11.01 -19.65
CA PRO A 129 0.03 10.05 -19.96
C PRO A 129 0.15 9.37 -21.33
N GLU A 130 0.70 10.06 -22.31
CA GLU A 130 0.85 9.61 -23.69
C GLU A 130 1.84 8.44 -23.81
N ASN A 131 2.72 8.27 -22.82
CA ASN A 131 3.68 7.18 -22.79
C ASN A 131 3.07 5.88 -22.24
N LEU A 132 1.81 5.90 -21.77
CA LEU A 132 1.15 4.69 -21.30
C LEU A 132 0.60 3.87 -22.46
N ASN A 133 1.07 2.62 -22.57
CA ASN A 133 0.52 1.65 -23.49
C ASN A 133 -0.67 0.92 -22.84
N PHE A 134 -1.87 1.51 -22.98
CA PHE A 134 -3.10 0.96 -22.38
C PHE A 134 -3.42 -0.47 -22.83
N THR A 135 -3.03 -0.88 -24.04
CA THR A 135 -3.17 -2.26 -24.53
C THR A 135 -2.30 -3.22 -23.71
N ASN A 136 -1.03 -2.89 -23.50
CA ASN A 136 -0.12 -3.69 -22.69
C ASN A 136 -0.53 -3.69 -21.21
N ILE A 137 -0.93 -2.52 -20.68
CA ILE A 137 -1.47 -2.39 -19.32
C ILE A 137 -2.66 -3.35 -19.15
N ARG A 138 -3.65 -3.29 -20.04
CA ARG A 138 -4.84 -4.17 -19.98
C ARG A 138 -4.45 -5.64 -19.95
N ARG A 139 -3.58 -6.05 -20.86
CA ARG A 139 -3.11 -7.44 -20.96
C ARG A 139 -2.40 -7.90 -19.69
N THR A 140 -1.53 -7.07 -19.10
CA THR A 140 -0.80 -7.40 -17.88
C THR A 140 -1.74 -7.48 -16.68
N LEU A 141 -2.63 -6.50 -16.51
CA LEU A 141 -3.61 -6.49 -15.42
C LEU A 141 -4.55 -7.71 -15.50
N TYR A 142 -5.00 -8.06 -16.71
CA TYR A 142 -5.85 -9.24 -16.93
C TYR A 142 -5.14 -10.55 -16.55
N LYS A 143 -3.85 -10.70 -16.91
CA LYS A 143 -3.04 -11.86 -16.48
C LYS A 143 -2.90 -11.94 -14.96
N ASN A 144 -2.65 -10.79 -14.31
CA ASN A 144 -2.56 -10.72 -12.85
C ASN A 144 -3.87 -11.15 -12.19
N TRP A 145 -5.02 -10.68 -12.70
CA TRP A 145 -6.33 -11.07 -12.21
C TRP A 145 -6.58 -12.58 -12.33
N LEU A 146 -6.34 -13.16 -13.50
CA LEU A 146 -6.50 -14.61 -13.70
C LEU A 146 -5.63 -15.44 -12.74
N ASN A 147 -4.39 -15.04 -12.53
CA ASN A 147 -3.49 -15.71 -11.59
C ASN A 147 -4.02 -15.66 -10.15
N ILE A 148 -4.56 -14.52 -9.72
CA ILE A 148 -5.15 -14.37 -8.39
C ILE A 148 -6.40 -15.23 -8.24
N MET A 149 -7.27 -15.27 -9.26
CA MET A 149 -8.48 -16.09 -9.23
C MET A 149 -8.15 -17.58 -9.14
N ALA A 150 -7.19 -18.07 -9.93
CA ALA A 150 -6.73 -19.45 -9.87
C ALA A 150 -6.14 -19.83 -8.50
N LEU A 151 -5.44 -18.90 -7.85
CA LEU A 151 -4.85 -19.16 -6.53
C LEU A 151 -5.88 -19.18 -5.40
N LYS A 152 -6.94 -18.36 -5.50
CA LYS A 152 -8.05 -18.40 -4.55
C LYS A 152 -8.78 -19.75 -4.54
N GLU A 153 -8.81 -20.43 -5.68
CA GLU A 153 -9.38 -21.78 -5.78
C GLU A 153 -8.46 -22.84 -5.14
N LEU A 154 -7.16 -22.55 -5.00
CA LEU A 154 -6.13 -23.50 -4.54
C LEU A 154 -5.72 -23.33 -3.07
N GLU A 155 -5.73 -22.11 -2.51
CA GLU A 155 -5.31 -21.84 -1.12
C GLU A 155 -6.24 -20.82 -0.42
N GLY A 156 -6.68 -21.15 0.81
CA GLY A 156 -7.53 -20.28 1.65
C GLY A 156 -6.83 -19.04 2.23
N GLU A 157 -5.50 -18.91 2.07
CA GLU A 157 -4.73 -17.72 2.43
C GLU A 157 -3.92 -17.22 1.25
N MET A 158 -4.27 -16.01 0.79
CA MET A 158 -3.61 -15.34 -0.33
C MET A 158 -2.18 -14.94 0.07
N LYS A 159 -1.18 -15.78 -0.27
CA LYS A 159 0.24 -15.38 -0.22
C LYS A 159 0.45 -14.10 -1.03
N ALA A 160 1.40 -13.26 -0.60
CA ALA A 160 1.75 -12.04 -1.32
C ALA A 160 2.18 -12.38 -2.75
N LEU A 161 1.30 -12.13 -3.73
CA LEU A 161 1.62 -12.41 -5.12
C LEU A 161 2.50 -11.30 -5.68
N GLN A 162 3.61 -11.68 -6.28
CA GLN A 162 4.36 -10.74 -7.10
C GLN A 162 3.60 -10.54 -8.42
N LEU A 163 2.90 -9.42 -8.52
CA LEU A 163 2.16 -9.05 -9.72
C LEU A 163 3.12 -8.62 -10.83
N LEU A 164 2.77 -8.96 -12.07
CA LEU A 164 3.48 -8.46 -13.24
C LEU A 164 3.34 -6.94 -13.30
N ALA A 165 4.46 -6.23 -13.49
CA ALA A 165 4.45 -4.80 -13.74
C ALA A 165 3.93 -4.52 -15.17
N PRO A 166 2.95 -3.63 -15.35
CA PRO A 166 2.55 -3.17 -16.66
C PRO A 166 3.67 -2.34 -17.31
N SER A 167 3.70 -2.31 -18.64
CA SER A 167 4.65 -1.47 -19.37
C SER A 167 4.17 -0.03 -19.37
N CYS A 168 5.03 0.81 -18.81
CA CYS A 168 4.97 2.25 -18.60
C CYS A 168 6.44 2.73 -18.55
#